data_AF-A0A8H3TU94-F1
#
_entry.id   AF-A0A8H3TU94-F1
#
_cell.length_a   1.000
_cell.length_b   1.000
_cell.length_c   1.000
_cell.angle_alpha   90.00
_cell.angle_beta   90.00
_cell.angle_gamma   90.00
#
_symmetry.space_group_name_H-M   'P 1'
#
loop_
_entity.id
_entity.type
_entity.pdbx_description
1 polymer ?
#
loop_
_entity_poly.entity_id
_entity_poly.type
_entity_poly.pdbx_seq_one_letter_code
_entity_poly.pdbx_strand_id
1 'polypeptide(L)'
;MPSATSVAPPKNAKEWHSPSFRPEDINALILGVDRYNPSNVGFLEDYLQTQIENGQHDLFANLAILKLHQFNLNMINQRVVIDILLLALTSAPTIDSQDFNLALTLCLDRPPASLLQPNRDDYDDEDDMPSTTDEVALVVPFLQKCWSLLRECRFRDFWQCWKQEQGEGAELIRSQYLPDHRHATSNLRLLIASTIASSFSSISVARLQRWLDFSSAEETKAFVEGVNGWKVSGDNVTIDGNGDNDVKPSVIKEHVELKQLSKIIGAAAV
;
A
#
# COMPACT_ATOMS: atom_id res chain seq x y z
N MET A 1 23.03 -15.06 -3.84
CA MET A 1 22.66 -14.09 -4.88
C MET A 1 21.39 -13.41 -4.41
N PRO A 2 21.33 -12.08 -4.28
CA PRO A 2 20.10 -11.41 -3.90
C PRO A 2 19.06 -11.68 -4.99
N SER A 3 17.91 -12.21 -4.59
CA SER A 3 16.79 -12.48 -5.48
C SER A 3 16.44 -11.19 -6.24
N ALA A 4 16.50 -11.22 -7.56
CA ALA A 4 16.19 -10.07 -8.39
C ALA A 4 14.76 -9.59 -8.09
N THR A 5 14.61 -8.32 -7.72
CA THR A 5 13.29 -7.79 -7.35
C THR A 5 12.50 -7.53 -8.63
N SER A 6 11.39 -8.26 -8.78
CA SER A 6 10.47 -8.03 -9.88
C SER A 6 9.73 -6.72 -9.64
N VAL A 7 9.78 -5.85 -10.65
CA VAL A 7 9.08 -4.55 -10.65
C VAL A 7 7.74 -4.64 -11.39
N ALA A 8 7.41 -5.80 -11.98
CA ALA A 8 6.10 -6.05 -12.55
C ALA A 8 5.08 -6.45 -11.46
N PRO A 9 3.83 -5.94 -11.53
CA PRO A 9 2.77 -6.34 -10.61
C PRO A 9 2.56 -7.86 -10.63
N PRO A 10 2.20 -8.48 -9.50
CA PRO A 10 1.80 -9.87 -9.50
C PRO A 10 0.57 -10.04 -10.40
N LYS A 11 0.73 -10.74 -11.52
CA LYS A 11 -0.35 -10.98 -12.51
C LYS A 11 -1.41 -11.96 -12.00
N ASN A 12 -1.21 -12.55 -10.82
CA ASN A 12 -2.06 -13.59 -10.26
C ASN A 12 -2.82 -13.08 -9.02
N ALA A 13 -4.15 -12.98 -9.14
CA ALA A 13 -5.02 -12.60 -8.03
C ALA A 13 -4.87 -13.51 -6.78
N LYS A 14 -4.40 -14.75 -6.96
CA LYS A 14 -4.13 -15.67 -5.86
C LYS A 14 -2.98 -15.21 -4.97
N GLU A 15 -1.91 -14.65 -5.56
CA GLU A 15 -0.75 -14.15 -4.81
C GLU A 15 -1.11 -12.92 -3.98
N TRP A 16 -2.07 -12.12 -4.46
CA TRP A 16 -2.62 -10.99 -3.72
C TRP A 16 -3.53 -11.43 -2.55
N HIS A 17 -4.36 -12.46 -2.75
CA HIS A 17 -5.26 -12.97 -1.71
C HIS A 17 -4.56 -13.83 -0.64
N SER A 18 -3.54 -14.57 -1.06
CA SER A 18 -2.86 -15.57 -0.24
C SER A 18 -1.37 -15.57 -0.60
N PRO A 19 -0.61 -14.59 -0.07
CA PRO A 19 0.81 -14.49 -0.33
C PRO A 19 1.52 -15.74 0.19
N SER A 20 2.55 -16.19 -0.54
CA SER A 20 3.29 -17.42 -0.23
C SER A 20 4.06 -17.36 1.08
N PHE A 21 4.35 -16.15 1.58
CA PHE A 21 5.03 -15.93 2.85
C PHE A 21 4.08 -15.98 4.06
N ARG A 22 2.76 -16.01 3.86
CA ARG A 22 1.79 -16.08 4.97
C ARG A 22 1.87 -17.45 5.65
N PRO A 23 2.10 -17.52 6.98
CA PRO A 23 2.05 -18.77 7.72
C PRO A 23 0.68 -19.46 7.61
N GLU A 24 0.66 -20.80 7.63
CA GLU A 24 -0.59 -21.57 7.53
C GLU A 24 -1.57 -21.26 8.68
N ASP A 25 -1.04 -21.04 9.89
CA ASP A 25 -1.84 -20.69 11.07
C ASP A 25 -2.58 -19.36 10.89
N ILE A 26 -1.87 -18.34 10.39
CA ILE A 26 -2.44 -17.02 10.08
C ILE A 26 -3.48 -17.15 8.96
N ASN A 27 -3.22 -17.97 7.95
CA ASN A 27 -4.15 -18.20 6.86
C ASN A 27 -5.45 -18.87 7.32
N ALA A 28 -5.36 -19.89 8.18
CA ALA A 28 -6.51 -20.55 8.77
C ALA A 28 -7.32 -19.59 9.66
N LEU A 29 -6.64 -18.75 10.43
CA LEU A 29 -7.25 -17.77 11.33
C LEU A 29 -8.05 -16.71 10.54
N ILE A 30 -7.45 -16.08 9.52
CA ILE A 30 -8.08 -14.99 8.76
C ILE A 30 -9.26 -15.49 7.92
N LEU A 31 -9.17 -16.70 7.37
CA LEU A 31 -10.24 -17.30 6.56
C LEU A 31 -11.32 -17.97 7.42
N GLY A 32 -11.00 -18.31 8.66
CA GLY A 32 -11.89 -18.96 9.61
C GLY A 32 -12.83 -18.00 10.34
N VAL A 33 -13.56 -18.56 11.31
CA VAL A 33 -14.46 -17.82 12.21
C VAL A 33 -13.69 -17.04 13.28
N ASP A 34 -12.48 -17.50 13.61
CA ASP A 34 -11.61 -16.94 14.65
C ASP A 34 -11.02 -15.56 14.30
N ARG A 35 -11.22 -15.09 13.06
CA ARG A 35 -10.88 -13.73 12.60
C ARG A 35 -11.55 -12.60 13.38
N TYR A 36 -12.60 -12.89 14.15
CA TYR A 36 -13.32 -11.90 14.97
C TYR A 36 -13.07 -12.07 16.47
N ASN A 37 -12.25 -13.04 16.86
CA ASN A 37 -11.95 -13.30 18.27
C ASN A 37 -10.90 -12.29 18.78
N PRO A 38 -11.23 -11.43 19.77
CA PRO A 38 -10.29 -10.43 20.29
C PRO A 38 -9.06 -11.06 20.96
N SER A 39 -9.14 -12.32 21.40
CA SER A 39 -8.00 -13.04 22.00
C SER A 39 -6.85 -13.24 21.01
N ASN A 40 -7.14 -13.19 19.71
CA ASN A 40 -6.16 -13.41 18.63
C ASN A 40 -5.46 -12.13 18.17
N VAL A 41 -5.85 -10.96 18.69
CA VAL A 41 -5.28 -9.66 18.28
C VAL A 41 -3.76 -9.64 18.46
N GLY A 42 -3.25 -10.07 19.63
CA GLY A 42 -1.80 -10.08 19.88
C GLY A 42 -1.02 -10.94 18.89
N PHE A 43 -1.55 -12.11 18.51
CA PHE A 43 -0.91 -12.97 17.51
C PHE A 43 -0.88 -12.34 16.11
N LEU A 44 -1.91 -11.59 15.75
CA LEU A 44 -1.94 -10.86 14.48
C LEU A 44 -1.03 -9.62 14.51
N GLU A 45 -0.91 -8.94 15.65
CA GLU A 45 0.02 -7.83 15.85
C GLU A 45 1.50 -8.30 15.77
N ASP A 46 1.83 -9.47 16.32
CA ASP A 46 3.15 -10.08 16.19
C ASP A 46 3.46 -10.42 14.71
N TYR A 47 2.47 -10.90 13.97
CA TYR A 47 2.60 -11.12 12.53
C TYR A 47 2.78 -9.79 11.76
N LEU A 48 2.12 -8.71 12.18
CA LEU A 48 2.36 -7.38 11.61
C LEU A 48 3.80 -6.91 11.88
N GLN A 49 4.36 -7.13 13.07
CA GLN A 49 5.77 -6.80 13.33
C GLN A 49 6.70 -7.57 12.38
N THR A 50 6.44 -8.86 12.17
CA THR A 50 7.19 -9.67 11.20
C THR A 50 7.07 -9.11 9.77
N GLN A 51 5.89 -8.62 9.38
CA GLN A 51 5.70 -7.95 8.08
C GLN A 51 6.55 -6.67 7.96
N ILE A 52 6.59 -5.83 9.00
CA ILE A 52 7.36 -4.58 9.04
C ILE A 52 8.86 -4.87 8.94
N GLU A 53 9.36 -5.82 9.73
CA GLU A 53 10.77 -6.22 9.75
C GLU A 53 11.24 -6.72 8.38
N ASN A 54 10.39 -7.46 7.66
CA ASN A 54 10.71 -8.00 6.34
C ASN A 54 10.32 -7.08 5.17
N GLY A 55 9.65 -5.96 5.44
CA GLY A 55 9.12 -5.06 4.40
C GLY A 55 8.07 -5.73 3.50
N GLN A 56 7.25 -6.62 4.06
CA GLN A 56 6.20 -7.36 3.35
C GLN A 56 4.83 -6.78 3.67
N HIS A 57 3.89 -6.82 2.72
CA HIS A 57 2.54 -6.33 2.93
C HIS A 57 1.51 -7.44 2.68
N ASP A 58 0.79 -7.83 3.73
CA ASP A 58 -0.34 -8.74 3.66
C ASP A 58 -1.65 -7.99 3.93
N LEU A 59 -2.31 -7.57 2.85
CA LEU A 59 -3.54 -6.78 2.92
C LEU A 59 -4.62 -7.44 3.78
N PHE A 60 -4.87 -8.74 3.61
CA PHE A 60 -5.98 -9.41 4.29
C PHE A 60 -5.74 -9.56 5.80
N ALA A 61 -4.50 -9.84 6.20
CA ALA A 61 -4.13 -9.85 7.61
C ALA A 61 -4.29 -8.46 8.23
N ASN A 62 -3.78 -7.43 7.54
CA ASN A 62 -3.83 -6.05 8.00
C ASN A 62 -5.27 -5.54 8.11
N LEU A 63 -6.14 -5.84 7.14
CA LEU A 63 -7.57 -5.51 7.22
C LEU A 63 -8.30 -6.31 8.32
N ALA A 64 -7.87 -7.54 8.63
CA ALA A 64 -8.43 -8.30 9.74
C ALA A 64 -8.11 -7.65 11.10
N ILE A 65 -6.86 -7.19 11.29
CA ILE A 65 -6.44 -6.42 12.48
C ILE A 65 -7.27 -5.15 12.62
N LEU A 66 -7.38 -4.35 11.55
CA LEU A 66 -8.18 -3.12 11.56
C LEU A 66 -9.66 -3.39 11.87
N LYS A 67 -10.25 -4.44 11.31
CA LYS A 67 -11.63 -4.83 11.62
C LYS A 67 -11.82 -5.27 13.07
N LEU A 68 -10.86 -6.00 13.64
CA LEU A 68 -10.90 -6.39 15.05
C LEU A 68 -10.87 -5.16 15.97
N HIS A 69 -10.00 -4.19 15.67
CA HIS A 69 -9.97 -2.91 16.38
C HIS A 69 -11.25 -2.10 16.18
N GLN A 70 -11.86 -2.13 14.98
CA GLN A 70 -13.14 -1.46 14.71
C GLN A 70 -14.28 -2.02 15.57
N PHE A 71 -14.31 -3.33 15.82
CA PHE A 71 -15.31 -3.94 16.69
C PHE A 71 -15.02 -3.80 18.19
N ASN A 72 -13.74 -3.65 18.57
CA ASN A 72 -13.28 -3.61 19.96
C ASN A 72 -12.56 -2.29 20.23
N LEU A 73 -13.33 -1.20 20.31
CA LEU A 73 -12.79 0.16 20.38
C LEU A 73 -11.95 0.43 21.65
N ASN A 74 -12.18 -0.35 22.71
CA ASN A 74 -11.42 -0.33 23.97
C ASN A 74 -10.02 -0.94 23.87
N MET A 75 -9.74 -1.74 22.83
CA MET A 75 -8.46 -2.41 22.61
C MET A 75 -7.73 -1.84 21.38
N ILE A 76 -8.04 -0.61 20.95
CA ILE A 76 -7.37 -0.02 19.80
C ILE A 76 -5.95 0.38 20.19
N ASN A 77 -5.00 -0.16 19.44
CA ASN A 77 -3.63 0.31 19.48
C ASN A 77 -3.39 1.28 18.32
N GLN A 78 -3.24 2.57 18.62
CA GLN A 78 -2.99 3.62 17.60
C GLN A 78 -1.70 3.35 16.82
N ARG A 79 -0.68 2.78 17.48
CA ARG A 79 0.59 2.39 16.87
C ARG A 79 0.39 1.42 15.72
N VAL A 80 -0.33 0.33 15.98
CA VAL A 80 -0.63 -0.74 15.01
C VAL A 80 -1.40 -0.19 13.81
N VAL A 81 -2.36 0.71 14.06
CA VAL A 81 -3.13 1.37 13.00
C VAL A 81 -2.21 2.19 12.09
N ILE A 82 -1.33 3.02 12.66
CA ILE A 82 -0.40 3.84 11.90
C ILE A 82 0.61 2.97 11.14
N ASP A 83 1.12 1.91 11.77
CA ASP A 83 2.02 0.95 11.13
C ASP A 83 1.38 0.28 9.91
N ILE A 84 0.10 -0.11 9.99
CA ILE A 84 -0.65 -0.66 8.86
C ILE A 84 -0.80 0.37 7.74
N LEU A 85 -1.15 1.62 8.05
CA LEU A 85 -1.28 2.69 7.05
C LEU A 85 0.05 2.98 6.36
N LEU A 86 1.14 3.01 7.13
CA LEU A 86 2.49 3.22 6.61
C LEU A 86 2.95 2.06 5.73
N LEU A 87 2.66 0.83 6.13
CA LEU A 87 2.96 -0.37 5.34
C LEU A 87 2.15 -0.40 4.03
N ALA A 88 0.87 -0.03 4.08
CA ALA A 88 0.01 0.10 2.92
C ALA A 88 0.48 1.21 1.96
N LEU A 89 1.10 2.29 2.47
CA LEU A 89 1.67 3.35 1.64
C LEU A 89 2.99 2.94 0.98
N THR A 90 3.84 2.21 1.71
CA THR A 90 5.24 1.99 1.32
C THR A 90 5.47 0.67 0.61
N SER A 91 4.70 -0.36 0.94
CA SER A 91 4.96 -1.76 0.59
C SER A 91 3.80 -2.42 -0.17
N ALA A 92 2.83 -1.61 -0.63
CA ALA A 92 1.78 -2.08 -1.52
C ALA A 92 2.35 -2.66 -2.82
N PRO A 93 1.63 -3.58 -3.48
CA PRO A 93 2.11 -4.22 -4.72
C PRO A 93 2.20 -3.25 -5.91
N THR A 94 1.31 -2.25 -5.98
CA THR A 94 1.27 -1.24 -7.03
C THR A 94 0.77 0.10 -6.49
N ILE A 95 1.13 1.22 -7.14
CA ILE A 95 0.61 2.56 -6.78
C ILE A 95 -0.92 2.65 -6.96
N ASP A 96 -1.47 1.91 -7.93
CA ASP A 96 -2.90 1.90 -8.22
C ASP A 96 -3.73 1.05 -7.25
N SER A 97 -3.08 0.28 -6.37
CA SER A 97 -3.78 -0.48 -5.34
C SER A 97 -4.56 0.46 -4.41
N GLN A 98 -5.76 0.03 -4.02
CA GLN A 98 -6.63 0.79 -3.13
C GLN A 98 -6.37 0.47 -1.65
N ASP A 99 -5.29 -0.25 -1.36
CA ASP A 99 -4.95 -0.84 -0.06
C ASP A 99 -4.88 0.24 1.03
N PHE A 100 -4.24 1.36 0.74
CA PHE A 100 -4.17 2.51 1.64
C PHE A 100 -5.56 3.09 1.95
N ASN A 101 -6.41 3.27 0.94
CA ASN A 101 -7.77 3.81 1.13
C ASN A 101 -8.66 2.82 1.90
N LEU A 102 -8.56 1.52 1.60
CA LEU A 102 -9.28 0.46 2.31
C LEU A 102 -8.93 0.47 3.79
N ALA A 103 -7.63 0.51 4.11
CA ALA A 103 -7.14 0.63 5.48
C ALA A 103 -7.64 1.91 6.14
N LEU A 104 -7.53 3.04 5.44
CA LEU A 104 -7.97 4.34 5.94
C LEU A 104 -9.47 4.38 6.25
N THR A 105 -10.35 3.86 5.39
CA THR A 105 -11.81 3.84 5.63
C THR A 105 -12.15 3.06 6.90
N LEU A 106 -11.51 1.91 7.14
CA LEU A 106 -11.71 1.14 8.37
C LEU A 106 -11.24 1.89 9.63
N CYS A 107 -10.27 2.80 9.49
CA CYS A 107 -9.78 3.63 10.59
C CYS A 107 -10.70 4.85 10.86
N LEU A 108 -11.31 5.42 9.81
CA LEU A 108 -12.09 6.66 9.86
C LEU A 108 -13.54 6.45 10.32
N ASP A 109 -14.07 5.22 10.32
CA ASP A 109 -15.40 4.89 10.87
C ASP A 109 -15.44 4.91 12.42
N ARG A 110 -14.39 5.43 13.07
CA ARG A 110 -14.37 5.63 14.51
C ARG A 110 -15.36 6.77 14.85
N PRO A 111 -16.37 6.55 15.70
CA PRO A 111 -17.14 7.66 16.22
C PRO A 111 -16.19 8.58 17.00
N PRO A 112 -16.34 9.92 16.94
CA PRO A 112 -15.49 10.83 17.70
C PRO A 112 -15.39 10.36 19.14
N ALA A 113 -14.21 10.46 19.77
CA ALA A 113 -13.95 9.96 21.12
C ALA A 113 -15.02 10.38 22.16
N SER A 114 -15.72 11.48 21.88
CA SER A 114 -16.91 12.00 22.56
C SER A 114 -18.08 11.00 22.70
N LEU A 115 -18.25 10.05 21.78
CA LEU A 115 -19.37 9.09 21.76
C LEU A 115 -19.01 7.72 22.37
N LEU A 116 -17.75 7.52 22.77
CA LEU A 116 -17.25 6.26 23.33
C LEU A 116 -17.19 6.24 24.86
N GLN A 117 -17.66 7.31 25.51
CA GLN A 117 -17.76 7.36 26.97
C GLN A 117 -19.14 6.80 27.37
N PRO A 118 -19.25 5.55 27.85
CA PRO A 118 -20.55 4.92 28.01
C PRO A 118 -21.33 5.42 29.21
N ASN A 119 -20.72 6.20 30.12
CA ASN A 119 -21.36 6.80 31.29
C ASN A 119 -20.49 7.97 31.78
N ARG A 120 -20.89 9.21 31.50
CA ARG A 120 -20.49 10.39 32.30
C ARG A 120 -21.75 10.96 32.94
N ASP A 121 -22.38 10.13 33.76
CA ASP A 121 -23.26 10.63 34.81
C ASP A 121 -22.38 10.82 36.04
N ASP A 122 -22.28 12.05 36.53
CA ASP A 122 -21.56 12.52 37.72
C ASP A 122 -20.02 12.47 37.65
N TYR A 123 -19.39 13.65 37.70
CA TYR A 123 -18.27 14.07 38.57
C TYR A 123 -17.58 15.31 37.97
N ASP A 124 -17.69 16.43 38.68
CA ASP A 124 -17.03 17.73 38.48
C ASP A 124 -15.50 17.64 38.74
N ASP A 125 -14.76 16.85 37.97
CA ASP A 125 -13.28 16.90 37.97
C ASP A 125 -12.78 17.25 36.56
N GLU A 126 -12.54 18.54 36.33
CA GLU A 126 -11.97 19.07 35.08
C GLU A 126 -10.50 18.65 34.85
N ASP A 127 -9.86 18.01 35.84
CA ASP A 127 -8.42 17.68 35.85
C ASP A 127 -8.08 16.25 35.38
N ASP A 128 -9.05 15.36 35.17
CA ASP A 128 -8.83 13.95 34.77
C ASP A 128 -9.31 13.64 33.33
N MET A 129 -9.16 14.60 32.42
CA MET A 129 -9.24 14.32 30.98
C MET A 129 -7.92 13.68 30.52
N PRO A 130 -7.90 12.42 30.05
CA PRO A 130 -6.71 11.88 29.40
C PRO A 130 -6.51 12.68 28.11
N SER A 131 -5.50 13.55 28.13
CA SER A 131 -5.00 14.34 27.01
C SER A 131 -4.27 13.46 25.97
N THR A 132 -4.78 12.25 25.71
CA THR A 132 -4.28 11.39 24.65
C THR A 132 -4.63 12.02 23.31
N THR A 133 -3.73 12.86 22.81
CA THR A 133 -3.73 13.36 21.45
C THR A 133 -3.88 12.16 20.52
N ASP A 134 -4.89 12.18 19.64
CA ASP A 134 -5.11 11.08 18.70
C ASP A 134 -4.00 11.09 17.64
N GLU A 135 -2.95 10.31 17.86
CA GLU A 135 -1.79 10.22 16.95
C GLU A 135 -2.22 9.91 15.51
N VAL A 136 -3.25 9.07 15.38
CA VAL A 136 -3.81 8.69 14.07
C VAL A 136 -4.36 9.94 13.36
N ALA A 137 -5.09 10.81 14.07
CA ALA A 137 -5.65 12.03 13.49
C ALA A 137 -4.57 13.03 13.05
N LEU A 138 -3.42 13.07 13.74
CA LEU A 138 -2.28 13.90 13.35
C LEU A 138 -1.57 13.39 12.10
N VAL A 139 -1.43 12.07 11.98
CA VAL A 139 -0.64 11.40 10.93
C VAL A 139 -1.43 11.25 9.63
N VAL A 140 -2.73 10.97 9.71
CA VAL A 140 -3.58 10.68 8.54
C VAL A 140 -3.49 11.76 7.45
N PRO A 141 -3.60 13.07 7.74
CA PRO A 141 -3.50 14.10 6.70
C PRO A 141 -2.16 14.08 5.96
N PHE A 142 -1.06 13.82 6.68
CA PHE A 142 0.27 13.71 6.08
C PHE A 142 0.39 12.48 5.17
N LEU A 143 -0.05 11.31 5.64
CA LEU A 143 -0.02 10.08 4.83
C LEU A 143 -0.95 10.18 3.61
N GLN A 144 -2.13 10.78 3.74
CA GLN A 144 -3.03 11.03 2.62
C GLN A 144 -2.41 11.95 1.57
N LYS A 145 -1.72 13.02 2.00
CA LYS A 145 -0.98 13.91 1.09
C LYS A 145 0.14 13.17 0.36
N CYS A 146 0.88 12.33 1.08
CA CYS A 146 1.92 11.48 0.47
C CYS A 146 1.31 10.52 -0.57
N TRP A 147 0.21 9.87 -0.22
CA TRP A 147 -0.51 8.95 -1.09
C TRP A 147 -1.05 9.63 -2.36
N SER A 148 -1.62 10.84 -2.24
CA SER A 148 -2.12 11.58 -3.40
C SER A 148 -0.98 11.94 -4.36
N LEU A 149 0.18 12.37 -3.84
CA LEU A 149 1.35 12.69 -4.66
C LEU A 149 1.91 11.47 -5.39
N LEU A 150 1.91 10.29 -4.75
CA LEU A 150 2.30 9.03 -5.39
C LEU A 150 1.36 8.67 -6.54
N ARG A 151 0.04 8.75 -6.32
CA ARG A 151 -0.96 8.44 -7.35
C ARG A 151 -1.00 9.43 -8.51
N GLU A 152 -0.75 10.71 -8.23
CA GLU A 152 -0.59 11.73 -9.26
C GLU A 152 0.76 11.61 -10.00
N CYS A 153 1.59 10.62 -9.65
CA CYS A 153 2.94 10.41 -10.21
C CYS A 153 3.85 11.64 -10.03
N ARG A 154 3.60 12.47 -9.01
CA ARG A 154 4.39 13.65 -8.65
C ARG A 154 5.54 13.25 -7.73
N PHE A 155 6.41 12.36 -8.21
CA PHE A 155 7.45 11.73 -7.39
C PHE A 155 8.42 12.74 -6.73
N ARG A 156 8.75 13.83 -7.42
CA ARG A 156 9.67 14.86 -6.88
C ARG A 156 9.06 15.57 -5.66
N ASP A 157 7.79 15.93 -5.78
CA ASP A 157 7.06 16.62 -4.72
C ASP A 157 6.75 15.64 -3.57
N PHE A 158 6.51 14.36 -3.89
CA PHE A 158 6.42 13.30 -2.90
C PHE A 158 7.68 13.20 -2.05
N TRP A 159 8.87 13.10 -2.65
CA TRP A 159 10.11 12.97 -1.87
C TRP A 159 10.42 14.21 -1.04
N GLN A 160 10.09 15.41 -1.53
CA GLN A 160 10.17 16.64 -0.76
C GLN A 160 9.22 16.61 0.45
N CYS A 161 7.96 16.23 0.25
CA CYS A 161 6.99 16.07 1.33
C CYS A 161 7.46 15.00 2.33
N TRP A 162 7.88 13.84 1.85
CA TRP A 162 8.35 12.73 2.65
C TRP A 162 9.51 13.11 3.57
N LYS A 163 10.49 13.87 3.06
CA LYS A 163 11.72 14.22 3.80
C LYS A 163 11.67 15.54 4.56
N GLN A 164 10.95 16.54 4.06
CA GLN A 164 11.10 17.94 4.48
C GLN A 164 9.81 18.58 5.01
N GLU A 165 8.64 17.94 4.83
CA GLU A 165 7.37 18.48 5.34
C GLU A 165 7.47 18.76 6.84
N GLN A 166 7.13 19.97 7.22
CA GLN A 166 7.08 20.41 8.61
C GLN A 166 5.64 20.23 9.11
N GLY A 167 5.47 19.42 10.15
CA GLY A 167 4.17 19.14 10.76
C GLY A 167 4.29 18.02 11.78
N GLU A 168 3.47 18.07 12.83
CA GLU A 168 3.54 17.12 13.94
C GLU A 168 3.39 15.66 13.46
N GLY A 169 2.44 15.38 12.56
CA GLY A 169 2.26 14.04 11.99
C GLY A 169 3.43 13.56 11.13
N ALA A 170 4.08 14.46 10.40
CA ALA A 170 5.26 14.13 9.59
C ALA A 170 6.47 13.83 10.47
N GLU A 171 6.67 14.62 11.52
CA GLU A 171 7.75 14.41 12.49
C GLU A 171 7.54 13.14 13.31
N LEU A 172 6.29 12.86 13.70
CA LEU A 172 5.93 11.64 14.41
C LEU A 172 6.28 10.40 13.59
N ILE A 173 5.90 10.38 12.31
CA ILE A 173 6.25 9.27 11.40
C ILE A 173 7.75 9.10 11.27
N ARG A 174 8.51 10.19 11.09
CA ARG A 174 9.97 10.11 10.91
C ARG A 174 10.72 9.69 12.16
N SER A 175 10.30 10.18 13.32
CA SER A 175 11.00 9.95 14.58
C SER A 175 10.65 8.62 15.24
N GLN A 176 9.37 8.19 15.16
CA GLN A 176 8.89 7.05 15.93
C GLN A 176 8.55 5.80 15.09
N TYR A 177 8.17 5.97 13.83
CA TYR A 177 7.66 4.86 13.01
C TYR A 177 8.67 4.42 11.94
N LEU A 178 9.24 5.34 11.16
CA LEU A 178 10.22 5.02 10.12
C LEU A 178 11.46 4.23 10.58
N PRO A 179 11.99 4.37 11.81
CA PRO A 179 13.11 3.56 12.27
C PRO A 179 12.84 2.05 12.27
N ASP A 180 11.58 1.66 12.49
CA ASP A 180 11.15 0.26 12.50
C ASP A 180 10.89 -0.24 11.07
N HIS A 181 10.42 0.65 10.18
CA HIS A 181 10.16 0.36 8.76
C HIS A 181 11.42 0.51 7.90
N ARG A 182 12.46 -0.28 8.18
CA ARG A 182 13.78 -0.20 7.51
C ARG A 182 13.71 -0.32 5.98
N HIS A 183 12.72 -1.06 5.47
CA HIS A 183 12.51 -1.30 4.04
C HIS A 183 11.64 -0.25 3.34
N ALA A 184 11.00 0.68 4.06
CA ALA A 184 10.02 1.62 3.50
C ALA A 184 10.56 2.41 2.30
N THR A 185 11.78 2.97 2.41
CA THR A 185 12.36 3.77 1.33
C THR A 185 12.70 2.93 0.09
N SER A 186 13.18 1.71 0.30
CA SER A 186 13.50 0.77 -0.78
C SER A 186 12.23 0.31 -1.49
N ASN A 187 11.18 -0.01 -0.73
CA ASN A 187 9.89 -0.43 -1.25
C ASN A 187 9.21 0.71 -2.01
N LEU A 188 9.23 1.94 -1.50
CA LEU A 188 8.74 3.12 -2.22
C LEU A 188 9.46 3.33 -3.57
N ARG A 189 10.78 3.12 -3.63
CA ARG A 189 11.53 3.22 -4.89
C ARG A 189 11.13 2.13 -5.88
N LEU A 190 10.91 0.90 -5.41
CA LEU A 190 10.42 -0.21 -6.23
C LEU A 190 9.00 0.06 -6.73
N LEU A 191 8.15 0.62 -5.88
CA LEU A 191 6.78 1.03 -6.20
C LEU A 191 6.78 2.07 -7.33
N ILE A 192 7.58 3.13 -7.19
CA ILE A 192 7.77 4.15 -8.23
C ILE A 192 8.35 3.53 -9.51
N ALA A 193 9.33 2.64 -9.38
CA ALA A 193 9.89 1.92 -10.52
C ALA A 193 8.83 1.09 -11.25
N SER A 194 7.88 0.48 -10.53
CA SER A 194 6.80 -0.33 -11.14
C SER A 194 5.90 0.50 -12.04
N THR A 195 5.52 1.70 -11.58
CA THR A 195 4.74 2.66 -12.35
C THR A 195 5.51 3.20 -13.54
N ILE A 196 6.83 3.40 -13.42
CA ILE A 196 7.66 3.77 -14.57
C ILE A 196 7.69 2.61 -15.58
N ALA A 197 7.84 1.37 -15.11
CA ALA A 197 7.89 0.20 -15.97
C ALA A 197 6.58 -0.02 -16.74
N SER A 198 5.43 0.36 -16.19
CA SER A 198 4.14 0.25 -16.90
C SER A 198 3.96 1.28 -18.01
N SER A 199 4.68 2.40 -17.99
CA SER A 199 4.46 3.52 -18.93
C SER A 199 5.62 3.82 -19.87
N PHE A 200 6.81 3.27 -19.61
CA PHE A 200 8.02 3.57 -20.37
C PHE A 200 8.68 2.29 -20.90
N SER A 201 9.17 2.36 -22.14
CA SER A 201 10.08 1.37 -22.73
C SER A 201 11.56 1.81 -22.68
N SER A 202 11.80 3.12 -22.58
CA SER A 202 13.13 3.71 -22.42
C SER A 202 13.05 5.03 -21.65
N ILE A 203 14.00 5.25 -20.74
CA ILE A 203 14.08 6.46 -19.90
C ILE A 203 15.54 6.88 -19.67
N SER A 204 15.83 8.18 -19.61
CA SER A 204 17.18 8.64 -19.27
C SER A 204 17.51 8.42 -17.80
N VAL A 205 18.77 8.08 -17.51
CA VAL A 205 19.28 7.93 -16.13
C VAL A 205 19.09 9.21 -15.33
N ALA A 206 19.28 10.38 -15.95
CA ALA A 206 19.09 11.68 -15.29
C ALA A 206 17.62 11.92 -14.86
N ARG A 207 16.64 11.43 -15.62
CA ARG A 207 15.22 11.53 -15.24
C ARG A 207 14.89 10.52 -14.14
N LEU A 208 15.37 9.29 -14.28
CA LEU A 208 15.16 8.24 -13.29
C LEU A 208 15.75 8.60 -11.94
N GLN A 209 16.97 9.14 -11.91
CA GLN A 209 17.64 9.64 -10.71
C GLN A 209 16.76 10.67 -9.96
N ARG A 210 16.15 11.60 -10.71
CA ARG A 210 15.28 12.64 -10.13
C ARG A 210 13.96 12.09 -9.59
N TRP A 211 13.46 11.00 -10.14
CA TRP A 211 12.18 10.39 -9.72
C TRP A 211 12.35 9.42 -8.56
N LEU A 212 13.48 8.70 -8.49
CA LEU A 212 13.81 7.80 -7.38
C LEU A 212 14.56 8.49 -6.22
N ASP A 213 14.88 9.77 -6.40
CA ASP A 213 15.58 10.63 -5.44
C ASP A 213 16.91 10.03 -4.96
N PHE A 214 17.74 9.66 -5.93
CA PHE A 214 19.12 9.24 -5.72
C PHE A 214 20.09 10.43 -5.80
N SER A 215 21.10 10.42 -4.94
CA SER A 215 22.11 11.48 -4.88
C SER A 215 23.09 11.38 -6.05
N SER A 216 23.38 10.16 -6.52
CA SER A 216 24.32 9.91 -7.61
C SER A 216 23.71 9.10 -8.77
N ALA A 217 24.25 9.31 -9.96
CA ALA A 217 23.90 8.51 -11.14
C ALA A 217 24.38 7.06 -11.02
N GLU A 218 25.45 6.82 -10.25
CA GLU A 218 26.01 5.48 -9.99
C GLU A 218 25.07 4.64 -9.14
N GLU A 219 24.51 5.19 -8.06
CA GLU A 219 23.48 4.53 -7.25
C GLU A 219 22.24 4.18 -8.09
N THR A 220 21.86 5.10 -9.00
CA THR A 220 20.73 4.86 -9.89
C THR A 220 21.00 3.66 -10.82
N LYS A 221 22.21 3.56 -11.38
CA LYS A 221 22.61 2.43 -12.22
C LYS A 221 22.68 1.12 -11.42
N ALA A 222 23.22 1.15 -10.21
CA ALA A 222 23.26 -0.02 -9.33
C ALA A 222 21.86 -0.52 -8.95
N PHE A 223 20.91 0.39 -8.72
CA PHE A 223 19.51 0.04 -8.49
C PHE A 223 18.89 -0.63 -9.74
N VAL A 224 19.14 -0.07 -10.93
CA VAL A 224 18.64 -0.61 -12.20
C VAL A 224 19.16 -2.04 -12.44
N GLU A 225 20.42 -2.33 -12.12
CA GLU A 225 21.01 -3.67 -12.24
C GLU A 225 20.36 -4.70 -11.29
N GLY A 226 19.82 -4.26 -10.16
CA GLY A 226 19.08 -5.11 -9.20
C GLY A 226 17.62 -5.38 -9.60
N VAL A 227 17.07 -4.60 -10.54
CA VAL A 227 15.69 -4.72 -11.00
C VAL A 227 15.60 -5.67 -12.20
N ASN A 228 14.73 -6.67 -12.10
CA ASN A 228 14.53 -7.60 -13.19
C ASN A 228 13.87 -6.92 -14.41
N GLY A 229 14.41 -7.17 -15.60
CA GLY A 229 13.88 -6.64 -16.87
C GLY A 229 14.30 -5.21 -17.21
N TRP A 230 15.21 -4.60 -16.44
CA TRP A 230 15.77 -3.28 -16.74
C TRP A 230 17.24 -3.41 -17.15
N LYS A 231 17.68 -2.64 -18.14
CA LYS A 231 19.06 -2.67 -18.65
C LYS A 231 19.59 -1.26 -18.87
N VAL A 232 20.83 -1.02 -18.46
CA VAL A 232 21.52 0.27 -18.69
C VAL A 232 22.18 0.25 -20.07
N SER A 233 21.83 1.21 -20.92
CA SER A 233 22.41 1.47 -22.23
C SER A 233 22.97 2.89 -22.28
N GLY A 234 24.22 3.04 -21.80
CA GLY A 234 24.89 4.34 -21.68
C GLY A 234 24.20 5.27 -20.68
N ASP A 235 23.54 6.31 -21.21
CA ASP A 235 22.80 7.33 -20.45
C ASP A 235 21.29 7.05 -20.37
N ASN A 236 20.82 5.97 -21.00
CA ASN A 236 19.43 5.53 -20.98
C ASN A 236 19.28 4.17 -20.31
N VAL A 237 18.10 3.90 -19.79
CA VAL A 237 17.65 2.62 -19.25
C VAL A 237 16.56 2.11 -20.16
N THR A 238 16.74 0.90 -20.69
CA THR A 238 15.72 0.18 -21.48
C THR A 238 14.96 -0.75 -20.57
N ILE A 239 13.63 -0.75 -20.69
CA ILE A 239 12.70 -1.54 -19.88
C ILE A 239 12.10 -2.60 -20.81
N ASP A 240 12.23 -3.87 -20.44
CA ASP A 240 11.67 -4.99 -21.21
C ASP A 240 10.12 -4.92 -21.23
N GLY A 241 9.51 -5.47 -22.28
CA GLY A 241 8.05 -5.50 -22.44
C GLY A 241 7.37 -6.31 -21.34
N ASN A 242 6.41 -5.73 -20.62
CA ASN A 242 5.70 -6.35 -19.49
C ASN A 242 4.20 -6.57 -19.75
N GLY A 243 3.70 -6.21 -20.93
CA GLY A 243 2.28 -6.25 -21.28
C GLY A 243 1.52 -4.95 -21.00
N ASP A 244 2.02 -4.09 -20.11
CA ASP A 244 1.43 -2.78 -19.81
C ASP A 244 2.12 -1.66 -20.60
N ASN A 245 3.44 -1.77 -20.77
CA ASN A 245 4.23 -0.89 -21.63
C ASN A 245 4.23 -1.31 -23.11
N ASP A 246 3.55 -2.41 -23.46
CA ASP A 246 3.43 -2.89 -24.82
C ASP A 246 2.29 -2.17 -25.55
N VAL A 247 2.59 -1.70 -26.77
CA VAL A 247 1.56 -1.10 -27.64
C VAL A 247 0.59 -2.19 -28.09
N LYS A 248 -0.61 -2.20 -27.51
CA LYS A 248 -1.70 -3.10 -27.93
C LYS A 248 -2.51 -2.45 -29.05
N PRO A 249 -2.42 -2.92 -30.31
CA PRO A 249 -3.27 -2.40 -31.37
C PRO A 249 -4.72 -2.79 -31.10
N SER A 250 -5.60 -1.80 -30.91
CA SER A 250 -7.04 -2.03 -30.81
C SER A 250 -7.63 -2.16 -32.22
N VAL A 251 -7.67 -3.39 -32.74
CA VAL A 251 -8.49 -3.67 -33.94
C VAL A 251 -9.93 -3.78 -33.48
N ILE A 252 -10.66 -2.66 -33.50
CA ILE A 252 -12.10 -2.64 -33.30
C ILE A 252 -12.75 -3.18 -34.57
N LYS A 253 -12.79 -4.51 -34.68
CA LYS A 253 -13.70 -5.20 -35.59
C LYS A 253 -14.69 -5.94 -34.71
N GLU A 254 -15.93 -5.48 -34.71
CA GLU A 254 -17.02 -6.23 -34.09
C GLU A 254 -17.21 -7.52 -34.89
N HIS A 255 -16.73 -8.62 -34.33
CA HIS A 255 -16.96 -9.95 -34.88
C HIS A 255 -18.31 -10.45 -34.37
N VAL A 256 -19.39 -9.98 -35.00
CA VAL A 256 -20.73 -10.48 -34.73
C VAL A 256 -20.88 -11.83 -35.41
N GLU A 257 -20.89 -12.90 -34.61
CA GLU A 257 -21.13 -14.25 -35.11
C GLU A 257 -22.62 -14.48 -35.33
N LEU A 258 -22.98 -15.20 -36.40
CA LEU A 258 -24.37 -15.52 -36.72
C LEU A 258 -25.09 -16.26 -35.56
N LYS A 259 -24.32 -17.01 -34.73
CA LYS A 259 -24.83 -17.64 -33.49
C LYS A 259 -25.35 -16.63 -32.48
N GLN A 260 -24.76 -15.44 -32.39
CA GLN A 260 -25.18 -14.37 -31.47
C GLN A 260 -26.50 -13.72 -31.93
N LEU A 261 -26.79 -13.79 -33.23
CA LEU A 261 -28.03 -13.28 -33.85
C LEU A 261 -29.16 -14.32 -33.89
N SER A 262 -28.88 -15.58 -33.55
CA SER A 262 -29.85 -16.69 -33.64
C SER A 262 -31.15 -16.46 -32.86
N LYS A 263 -31.08 -15.80 -31.70
CA LYS A 263 -32.28 -15.45 -30.90
C LYS A 263 -33.16 -14.40 -31.58
N ILE A 264 -32.55 -13.44 -32.28
CA ILE A 264 -33.27 -12.37 -33.00
C ILE A 264 -33.89 -12.94 -34.28
N ILE A 265 -33.12 -13.75 -35.02
CA ILE A 265 -33.59 -14.40 -36.25
C ILE A 265 -34.71 -15.41 -35.95
N GLY A 266 -34.58 -16.19 -34.86
CA GLY A 266 -35.62 -17.14 -34.44
C GLY A 266 -36.92 -16.47 -34.00
N ALA A 267 -36.85 -15.28 -33.41
CA ALA A 267 -38.04 -14.51 -33.02
C ALA A 267 -38.73 -13.82 -34.21
N ALA A 268 -38.00 -13.51 -35.28
CA ALA A 268 -38.52 -12.88 -36.50
C ALA A 268 -39.09 -13.88 -37.52
N ALA A 269 -38.90 -15.19 -37.30
CA ALA A 269 -39.33 -16.26 -38.21
C ALA A 269 -40.72 -16.86 -37.88
N VAL A 270 -41.47 -16.22 -36.97
CA VAL A 270 -42.89 -16.52 -36.61
C VAL A 270 -43.77 -15.39 -37.12
#